data_AF-A0A5J4SLM9-F1
#
_entry.id   AF-A0A5J4SLM9-F1
#
_cell.length_a   1.000
_cell.length_b   1.000
_cell.length_c   1.000
_cell.angle_alpha   90.00
_cell.angle_beta   90.00
_cell.angle_gamma   90.00
#
_symmetry.space_group_name_H-M   'P 1'
#
loop_
_entity.id
_entity.type
_entity.pdbx_description
1 polymer ?
#
loop_
_entity_poly.entity_id
_entity_poly.type
_entity_poly.pdbx_seq_one_letter_code
_entity_poly.pdbx_strand_id
1 'polypeptide(L)'
;MNLMDRKKYMFSFLGAVLFFSSCNEDKLDIYAGGEFGNQTSHIYFSLQRWATSGINYTLNYPIGEKIYTQKWQRIVAPQDSITKSYALDPSGTACDTVYIPVSLMGSPVNRDRTFRYAIWGETNAEEGRDFRVIAANIPANEVVGAILVEIERAAIKDTTFVIDFMLLTNEEFQTNYTTIKRSSSDTTQVDLREFRLRVSDFLEVPKLWNTLRVFFGDFSRKKLYLLRDVVHADLNELYVSRPSLILMNSWGSILKRYLADQKAAGNTIYEEDGVTEMKSGQNV
;
A
#
# COMPACT_ATOMS: atom_id res chain seq x y z
N MET A 1 -1.44 69.95 28.36
CA MET A 1 -0.95 69.06 29.42
C MET A 1 -2.01 68.97 30.51
N ASN A 2 -2.91 67.98 30.46
CA ASN A 2 -3.34 67.22 31.64
C ASN A 2 -4.48 66.23 31.35
N LEU A 3 -4.24 65.02 31.87
CA LEU A 3 -5.14 64.12 32.58
C LEU A 3 -6.34 63.50 31.86
N MET A 4 -6.15 62.19 31.62
CA MET A 4 -7.14 61.12 31.63
C MET A 4 -8.33 61.38 32.56
N ASP A 5 -9.53 61.07 32.08
CA ASP A 5 -10.28 59.85 32.45
C ASP A 5 -11.79 60.16 32.49
N ARG A 6 -12.61 59.44 31.71
CA ARG A 6 -14.03 59.22 32.04
C ARG A 6 -14.61 58.04 31.27
N LYS A 7 -14.96 57.03 32.06
CA LYS A 7 -15.64 55.79 31.70
C LYS A 7 -17.12 56.00 31.30
N LYS A 8 -17.49 55.26 30.25
CA LYS A 8 -18.70 54.42 30.05
C LYS A 8 -20.07 55.06 29.73
N TYR A 9 -20.84 54.22 29.01
CA TYR A 9 -22.25 54.29 28.53
C TYR A 9 -22.39 54.94 27.14
N MET A 10 -23.01 54.36 26.10
CA MET A 10 -24.16 53.44 26.01
C MET A 10 -24.26 52.80 24.59
N PHE A 11 -24.91 51.62 24.52
CA PHE A 11 -25.86 51.12 23.50
C PHE A 11 -25.52 51.31 22.00
N SER A 12 -25.06 50.25 21.32
CA SER A 12 -25.87 49.27 20.55
C SER A 12 -26.65 49.86 19.36
N PHE A 13 -26.21 49.58 18.14
CA PHE A 13 -26.87 48.65 17.19
C PHE A 13 -26.19 48.70 15.81
N LEU A 14 -26.14 47.53 15.17
CA LEU A 14 -26.17 47.33 13.70
C LEU A 14 -24.93 47.65 12.85
N GLY A 15 -24.39 46.62 12.19
CA GLY A 15 -23.60 46.83 10.97
C GLY A 15 -22.57 45.74 10.65
N ALA A 16 -23.02 44.70 9.95
CA ALA A 16 -22.23 43.82 9.07
C ALA A 16 -20.99 43.10 9.65
N VAL A 17 -21.20 41.86 10.11
CA VAL A 17 -20.13 40.86 10.10
C VAL A 17 -19.86 40.50 8.64
N LEU A 18 -18.80 41.09 8.07
CA LEU A 18 -18.17 40.56 6.87
C LEU A 18 -17.56 39.21 7.24
N PHE A 19 -18.27 38.13 6.96
CA PHE A 19 -17.66 36.83 6.75
C PHE A 19 -16.78 36.94 5.50
N PHE A 20 -15.50 37.29 5.68
CA PHE A 20 -14.50 36.91 4.71
C PHE A 20 -14.40 35.39 4.74
N SER A 21 -15.16 34.76 3.84
CA SER A 21 -14.80 33.44 3.32
C SER A 21 -13.38 33.60 2.75
N SER A 22 -12.40 33.17 3.53
CA SER A 22 -11.08 32.86 3.03
C SER A 22 -11.25 31.71 2.05
N CYS A 23 -11.44 32.05 0.78
CA CYS A 23 -11.26 31.14 -0.32
C CYS A 23 -9.75 30.97 -0.50
N ASN A 24 -9.12 30.20 0.39
CA ASN A 24 -7.83 29.61 0.07
C ASN A 24 -8.11 28.51 -0.93
N GLU A 25 -8.03 28.84 -2.22
CA GLU A 25 -7.57 27.87 -3.18
C GLU A 25 -6.20 27.41 -2.70
N ASP A 26 -6.11 26.17 -2.20
CA ASP A 26 -4.85 25.47 -2.05
C ASP A 26 -4.25 25.32 -3.44
N LYS A 27 -3.51 26.34 -3.87
CA LYS A 27 -2.59 26.22 -4.99
C LYS A 27 -1.64 25.09 -4.63
N LEU A 28 -1.71 24.00 -5.38
CA LEU A 28 -0.60 23.06 -5.47
C LEU A 28 0.65 23.91 -5.69
N ASP A 29 1.59 23.87 -4.74
CA ASP A 29 2.91 24.46 -4.91
C ASP A 29 3.61 23.72 -6.07
N ILE A 30 3.30 24.15 -7.28
CA ILE A 30 4.14 23.92 -8.44
C ILE A 30 5.38 24.76 -8.12
N TYR A 31 6.42 24.09 -7.64
CA TYR A 31 7.69 24.70 -7.24
C TYR A 31 8.21 25.57 -8.38
N ALA A 32 7.94 26.88 -8.28
CA ALA A 32 8.39 27.89 -9.20
C ALA A 32 9.61 28.56 -8.57
N GLY A 33 10.78 28.33 -9.16
CA GLY A 33 11.96 29.18 -8.97
C GLY A 33 12.82 28.86 -7.75
N GLY A 34 13.82 28.02 -7.95
CA GLY A 34 14.99 27.92 -7.06
C GLY A 34 16.11 27.18 -7.77
N GLU A 35 17.09 27.92 -8.31
CA GLU A 35 18.43 27.52 -8.79
C GLU A 35 18.65 26.21 -9.59
N PHE A 36 17.63 25.51 -10.07
CA PHE A 36 17.76 24.42 -11.06
C PHE A 36 17.50 24.97 -12.47
N GLY A 37 18.35 25.89 -12.90
CA GLY A 37 18.26 26.57 -14.19
C GLY A 37 18.55 25.73 -15.43
N ASN A 38 18.55 24.39 -15.35
CA ASN A 38 18.76 23.52 -16.51
C ASN A 38 17.94 22.22 -16.45
N GLN A 39 16.85 22.20 -17.21
CA GLN A 39 16.24 21.10 -17.99
C GLN A 39 15.92 19.71 -17.39
N THR A 40 16.43 19.30 -16.23
CA THR A 40 16.13 17.97 -15.66
C THR A 40 15.08 18.04 -14.57
N SER A 41 14.03 17.23 -14.69
CA SER A 41 13.01 17.12 -13.63
C SER A 41 13.49 16.17 -12.52
N HIS A 42 12.87 16.23 -11.35
CA HIS A 42 13.18 15.27 -10.28
C HIS A 42 12.13 14.17 -10.23
N ILE A 43 12.54 12.96 -9.90
CA ILE A 43 11.64 11.83 -9.68
C ILE A 43 11.90 11.17 -8.34
N TYR A 44 10.83 10.60 -7.79
CA TYR A 44 10.87 9.87 -6.55
C TYR A 44 9.69 8.89 -6.49
N PHE A 45 9.81 7.80 -5.74
CA PHE A 45 8.67 6.90 -5.56
C PHE A 45 7.54 7.61 -4.82
N SER A 46 6.32 7.49 -5.34
CA SER A 46 5.17 8.15 -4.73
C SER A 46 4.75 7.42 -3.47
N LEU A 47 4.80 8.12 -2.34
CA LEU A 47 4.49 7.58 -1.03
C LEU A 47 2.96 7.56 -0.77
N GLN A 48 2.44 6.39 -0.37
CA GLN A 48 0.99 6.14 -0.22
C GLN A 48 0.46 6.12 1.26
N ARG A 49 -0.69 6.75 1.60
CA ARG A 49 -1.47 6.64 2.90
C ARG A 49 -2.99 6.87 2.90
N TRP A 50 -3.79 5.83 2.76
CA TRP A 50 -5.26 5.89 2.67
C TRP A 50 -5.93 7.10 3.37
N ALA A 51 -6.72 7.89 2.63
CA ALA A 51 -7.56 8.96 3.16
C ALA A 51 -8.95 8.89 2.53
N THR A 52 -10.00 9.01 3.35
CA THR A 52 -11.42 8.89 2.96
C THR A 52 -11.89 9.94 1.95
N SER A 53 -11.11 10.99 1.70
CA SER A 53 -11.41 12.11 0.79
C SER A 53 -10.34 12.33 -0.29
N GLY A 54 -9.56 11.31 -0.65
CA GLY A 54 -8.48 11.41 -1.64
C GLY A 54 -8.98 11.78 -3.05
N ILE A 55 -8.18 12.55 -3.79
CA ILE A 55 -8.42 12.81 -5.23
C ILE A 55 -8.18 11.50 -5.99
N ASN A 56 -9.16 11.05 -6.79
CA ASN A 56 -8.97 9.88 -7.65
C ASN A 56 -8.16 10.27 -8.89
N TYR A 57 -6.98 9.67 -9.07
CA TYR A 57 -6.21 9.74 -10.31
C TYR A 57 -6.46 8.49 -11.13
N THR A 58 -6.70 8.65 -12.43
CA THR A 58 -6.73 7.54 -13.38
C THR A 58 -5.58 7.74 -14.35
N LEU A 59 -4.66 6.78 -14.38
CA LEU A 59 -3.50 6.81 -15.25
C LEU A 59 -3.61 5.67 -16.25
N ASN A 60 -3.45 5.98 -17.53
CA ASN A 60 -3.55 5.02 -18.62
C ASN A 60 -2.18 4.84 -19.26
N TYR A 61 -1.71 3.59 -19.31
CA TYR A 61 -0.49 3.20 -20.01
C TYR A 61 -0.85 2.40 -21.25
N PRO A 62 -0.85 3.03 -22.44
CA PRO A 62 -0.97 2.29 -23.69
C PRO A 62 0.34 1.54 -23.96
N ILE A 63 0.31 0.20 -23.96
CA ILE A 63 1.44 -0.65 -24.31
C ILE A 63 0.96 -1.61 -25.42
N GLY A 64 1.42 -1.37 -26.64
CA GLY A 64 0.89 -2.05 -27.82
C GLY A 64 -0.60 -1.76 -28.00
N GLU A 65 -1.42 -2.80 -28.17
CA GLU A 65 -2.88 -2.69 -28.28
C GLU A 65 -3.59 -2.66 -26.91
N LYS A 66 -2.87 -2.90 -25.81
CA LYS A 66 -3.46 -2.96 -24.46
C LYS A 66 -3.34 -1.61 -23.78
N ILE A 67 -4.39 -1.22 -23.06
CA ILE A 67 -4.38 -0.06 -22.16
C ILE A 67 -4.40 -0.56 -20.73
N TYR A 68 -3.31 -0.31 -20.03
CA TYR A 68 -3.13 -0.59 -18.61
C TYR A 68 -3.67 0.61 -17.83
N THR A 69 -4.90 0.50 -17.36
CA THR A 69 -5.55 1.55 -16.56
C THR A 69 -5.34 1.27 -15.09
N GLN A 70 -4.75 2.24 -14.38
CA GLN A 70 -4.79 2.24 -12.93
C GLN A 70 -5.51 3.44 -12.35
N LYS A 71 -6.37 3.14 -11.38
CA LYS A 71 -7.02 4.11 -10.52
C LYS A 71 -6.29 4.15 -9.17
N TRP A 72 -5.96 5.34 -8.74
CA TRP A 72 -5.32 5.62 -7.46
C TRP A 72 -6.11 6.69 -6.74
N GLN A 73 -6.01 6.73 -5.43
CA GLN A 73 -6.31 7.95 -4.69
C GLN A 73 -4.99 8.71 -4.48
N ARG A 74 -5.02 10.04 -4.32
CA ARG A 74 -3.87 10.81 -3.84
C ARG A 74 -3.70 10.50 -2.36
N ILE A 75 -2.46 10.21 -1.96
CA ILE A 75 -2.26 9.62 -0.65
C ILE A 75 -1.10 10.27 0.17
N VAL A 76 -1.22 10.38 1.52
CA VAL A 76 -0.52 11.43 2.36
C VAL A 76 0.44 10.90 3.46
N ALA A 77 1.13 9.76 3.30
CA ALA A 77 2.24 9.34 4.19
C ALA A 77 3.14 8.30 3.51
N PRO A 78 4.34 8.06 4.07
CA PRO A 78 5.28 7.20 3.42
C PRO A 78 4.87 5.74 3.35
N GLN A 79 4.75 5.24 2.12
CA GLN A 79 4.96 3.83 1.82
C GLN A 79 6.11 3.74 0.82
N ASP A 80 7.21 3.20 1.33
CA ASP A 80 8.37 2.69 0.61
C ASP A 80 8.15 1.25 0.12
N SER A 81 6.92 0.74 0.23
CA SER A 81 6.61 -0.64 -0.11
C SER A 81 5.14 -0.88 -0.47
N ILE A 82 4.92 -1.85 -1.35
CA ILE A 82 3.62 -2.45 -1.64
C ILE A 82 3.69 -3.93 -1.30
N THR A 83 2.68 -4.44 -0.58
CA THR A 83 2.44 -5.87 -0.44
C THR A 83 1.16 -6.23 -1.18
N LYS A 84 1.24 -7.11 -2.17
CA LYS A 84 0.13 -7.62 -2.95
C LYS A 84 0.02 -9.13 -2.74
N SER A 85 -1.10 -9.58 -2.20
CA SER A 85 -1.45 -11.00 -2.12
C SER A 85 -2.62 -11.32 -3.04
N TYR A 86 -2.50 -12.40 -3.80
CA TYR A 86 -3.55 -12.91 -4.67
C TYR A 86 -4.39 -14.02 -4.03
N ALA A 87 -4.10 -14.36 -2.77
CA ALA A 87 -4.69 -15.49 -2.07
C ALA A 87 -6.22 -15.47 -1.95
N LEU A 88 -6.80 -14.26 -1.95
CA LEU A 88 -8.23 -14.01 -1.90
C LEU A 88 -8.79 -13.50 -3.23
N ASP A 89 -7.97 -13.40 -4.28
CA ASP A 89 -8.41 -12.93 -5.59
C ASP A 89 -9.07 -14.09 -6.38
N PRO A 90 -10.40 -14.04 -6.59
CA PRO A 90 -11.13 -15.09 -7.29
C PRO A 90 -10.92 -15.08 -8.81
N SER A 91 -10.23 -14.06 -9.37
CA SER A 91 -10.12 -13.85 -10.81
C SER A 91 -9.49 -15.02 -11.57
N GLY A 92 -8.67 -15.83 -10.90
CA GLY A 92 -7.93 -16.95 -11.51
C GLY A 92 -6.97 -16.52 -12.62
N THR A 93 -6.68 -15.22 -12.75
CA THR A 93 -5.88 -14.68 -13.86
C THR A 93 -4.43 -15.16 -13.76
N ALA A 94 -3.90 -15.85 -14.77
CA ALA A 94 -2.56 -16.41 -14.72
C ALA A 94 -1.43 -15.37 -14.50
N CYS A 95 -1.63 -14.14 -14.99
CA CYS A 95 -0.71 -13.03 -14.81
C CYS A 95 -1.46 -11.79 -14.31
N ASP A 96 -0.78 -10.95 -13.53
CA ASP A 96 -1.26 -9.62 -13.14
C ASP A 96 -0.15 -8.58 -13.30
N THR A 97 -0.52 -7.30 -13.36
CA THR A 97 0.42 -6.18 -13.45
C THR A 97 0.31 -5.34 -12.18
N VAL A 98 1.39 -5.30 -11.42
CA VAL A 98 1.54 -4.40 -10.28
C VAL A 98 2.19 -3.12 -10.75
N TYR A 99 1.67 -1.98 -10.31
CA TYR A 99 2.20 -0.68 -10.69
C TYR A 99 2.84 -0.06 -9.46
N ILE A 100 4.05 0.43 -9.63
CA ILE A 100 4.81 1.11 -8.59
C ILE A 100 4.86 2.58 -8.99
N PRO A 101 4.16 3.48 -8.28
CA PRO A 101 4.03 4.87 -8.72
C PRO A 101 5.32 5.66 -8.51
N VAL A 102 5.63 6.52 -9.48
CA VAL A 102 6.79 7.43 -9.47
C VAL A 102 6.29 8.85 -9.72
N SER A 103 6.51 9.74 -8.76
CA SER A 103 6.10 11.14 -8.85
C SER A 103 7.12 11.97 -9.61
N LEU A 104 6.63 12.92 -10.38
CA LEU A 104 7.42 14.00 -10.98
C LEU A 104 7.41 15.23 -10.06
N MET A 105 8.60 15.78 -9.80
CA MET A 105 8.77 17.17 -9.35
C MET A 105 9.41 17.97 -10.48
N GLY A 106 8.56 18.66 -11.22
CA GLY A 106 8.91 19.39 -12.44
C GLY A 106 7.67 19.63 -13.29
N SER A 107 7.87 20.25 -14.46
CA SER A 107 6.77 20.45 -15.40
C SER A 107 6.52 19.19 -16.23
N PRO A 108 5.24 18.82 -16.45
CA PRO A 108 4.90 17.79 -17.43
C PRO A 108 5.27 18.26 -18.84
N VAL A 109 5.52 17.31 -19.74
CA VAL A 109 5.87 17.56 -21.15
C VAL A 109 4.97 16.74 -22.06
N ASN A 110 4.76 17.14 -23.31
CA ASN A 110 3.82 16.48 -24.23
C ASN A 110 4.34 15.16 -24.85
N ARG A 111 5.27 14.49 -24.19
CA ARG A 111 5.81 13.19 -24.62
C ARG A 111 6.08 12.30 -23.41
N ASP A 112 6.04 11.00 -23.63
CA ASP A 112 6.42 10.03 -22.61
C ASP A 112 7.92 10.16 -22.30
N ARG A 113 8.26 10.03 -21.03
CA ARG A 113 9.63 10.14 -20.55
C ARG A 113 10.02 8.90 -19.75
N THR A 114 10.99 8.15 -20.25
CA THR A 114 11.46 6.91 -19.61
C THR A 114 12.46 7.26 -18.52
N PHE A 115 12.32 6.66 -17.35
CA PHE A 115 13.27 6.81 -16.25
C PHE A 115 14.06 5.52 -16.04
N ARG A 116 15.23 5.63 -15.40
CA ARG A 116 16.10 4.49 -15.10
C ARG A 116 15.82 3.97 -13.69
N TYR A 117 15.91 2.65 -13.54
CA TYR A 117 15.87 1.95 -12.27
C TYR A 117 16.93 0.85 -12.23
N ALA A 118 17.19 0.33 -11.04
CA ALA A 118 17.92 -0.91 -10.83
C ALA A 118 17.16 -1.78 -9.83
N ILE A 119 17.31 -3.10 -9.96
CA ILE A 119 17.02 -4.03 -8.88
C ILE A 119 18.21 -4.01 -7.93
N TRP A 120 17.95 -3.78 -6.64
CA TRP A 120 18.95 -3.52 -5.61
C TRP A 120 18.60 -4.29 -4.33
N GLY A 121 19.48 -4.30 -3.33
CA GLY A 121 19.13 -4.77 -1.99
C GLY A 121 18.89 -6.27 -1.86
N GLU A 122 17.99 -6.64 -0.95
CA GLU A 122 17.69 -8.03 -0.60
C GLU A 122 16.50 -8.54 -1.42
N THR A 123 16.73 -8.74 -2.71
CA THR A 123 15.76 -9.37 -3.60
C THR A 123 15.92 -10.88 -3.66
N ASN A 124 14.80 -11.60 -3.81
CA ASN A 124 14.78 -13.05 -4.04
C ASN A 124 14.15 -13.43 -5.41
N ALA A 125 13.94 -12.45 -6.27
CA ALA A 125 13.37 -12.63 -7.60
C ALA A 125 14.20 -11.90 -8.65
N GLU A 126 14.29 -12.47 -9.85
CA GLU A 126 15.15 -12.01 -10.95
C GLU A 126 14.30 -11.51 -12.13
N GLU A 127 14.58 -10.30 -12.60
CA GLU A 127 13.90 -9.74 -13.79
C GLU A 127 14.23 -10.56 -15.04
N GLY A 128 13.20 -10.87 -15.84
CA GLY A 128 13.30 -11.72 -17.02
C GLY A 128 13.12 -13.22 -16.73
N ARG A 129 13.31 -13.67 -15.49
CA ARG A 129 13.03 -15.04 -15.05
C ARG A 129 11.74 -15.13 -14.24
N ASP A 130 11.64 -14.33 -13.18
CA ASP A 130 10.58 -14.44 -12.16
C ASP A 130 9.52 -13.34 -12.33
N PHE A 131 9.90 -12.19 -12.87
CA PHE A 131 8.98 -11.08 -13.21
C PHE A 131 9.48 -10.31 -14.44
N ARG A 132 8.63 -9.46 -15.02
CA ARG A 132 9.02 -8.59 -16.14
C ARG A 132 8.60 -7.16 -15.88
N VAL A 133 9.48 -6.19 -16.08
CA VAL A 133 9.08 -4.78 -16.17
C VAL A 133 8.67 -4.49 -17.61
N ILE A 134 7.40 -4.11 -17.80
CA ILE A 134 6.83 -3.84 -19.13
C ILE A 134 6.80 -2.35 -19.47
N ALA A 135 6.91 -1.48 -18.46
CA ALA A 135 7.08 -0.04 -18.65
C ALA A 135 7.71 0.60 -17.40
N ALA A 136 8.51 1.66 -17.62
CA ALA A 136 9.07 2.52 -16.58
C ALA A 136 9.16 3.96 -17.11
N ASN A 137 8.02 4.65 -17.13
CA ASN A 137 7.93 6.00 -17.69
C ASN A 137 6.92 6.89 -16.98
N ILE A 138 7.04 8.19 -17.20
CA ILE A 138 6.01 9.20 -16.93
C ILE A 138 5.34 9.51 -18.28
N PRO A 139 4.04 9.22 -18.45
CA PRO A 139 3.34 9.51 -19.69
C PRO A 139 3.26 11.01 -20.03
N ALA A 140 3.00 11.31 -21.30
CA ALA A 140 2.81 12.66 -21.81
C ALA A 140 1.75 13.44 -21.01
N ASN A 141 2.06 14.69 -20.67
CA ASN A 141 1.24 15.61 -19.89
C ASN A 141 0.92 15.15 -18.46
N GLU A 142 1.56 14.11 -17.96
CA GLU A 142 1.36 13.59 -16.61
C GLU A 142 2.46 14.01 -15.64
N VAL A 143 2.09 14.05 -14.36
CA VAL A 143 3.01 14.33 -13.23
C VAL A 143 3.24 13.09 -12.36
N VAL A 144 2.64 11.95 -12.74
CA VAL A 144 2.85 10.64 -12.11
C VAL A 144 3.10 9.63 -13.22
N GLY A 145 4.20 8.89 -13.06
CA GLY A 145 4.58 7.72 -13.83
C GLY A 145 4.50 6.46 -12.98
N ALA A 146 4.98 5.35 -13.51
CA ALA A 146 5.02 4.09 -12.80
C ALA A 146 6.02 3.11 -13.43
N ILE A 147 6.51 2.20 -12.59
CA ILE A 147 7.10 0.94 -13.03
C ILE A 147 5.95 -0.09 -13.08
N LEU A 148 5.66 -0.63 -14.26
CA LEU A 148 4.67 -1.68 -14.45
C LEU A 148 5.40 -3.03 -14.41
N VAL A 149 5.12 -3.80 -13.36
CA VAL A 149 5.72 -5.10 -13.08
C VAL A 149 4.69 -6.18 -13.36
N GLU A 150 4.91 -6.96 -14.41
CA GLU A 150 4.13 -8.15 -14.71
C GLU A 150 4.62 -9.33 -13.86
N ILE A 151 3.67 -9.98 -13.18
CA ILE A 151 3.90 -11.13 -12.31
C ILE A 151 3.09 -12.32 -12.81
N GLU A 152 3.74 -13.47 -12.96
CA GLU A 152 3.06 -14.74 -13.20
C GLU A 152 2.68 -15.36 -11.85
N ARG A 153 1.37 -15.59 -11.63
CA ARG A 153 0.87 -16.12 -10.33
C ARG A 153 1.41 -17.50 -10.01
N ALA A 154 1.62 -18.34 -11.02
CA ALA A 154 2.17 -19.68 -10.83
C ALA A 154 3.55 -19.65 -10.16
N ALA A 155 4.38 -18.64 -10.45
CA ALA A 155 5.72 -18.50 -9.89
C ALA A 155 5.72 -18.10 -8.41
N ILE A 156 4.62 -17.50 -7.91
CA ILE A 156 4.47 -17.02 -6.52
C ILE A 156 3.46 -17.82 -5.70
N LYS A 157 3.10 -19.03 -6.17
CA LYS A 157 2.11 -19.89 -5.52
C LYS A 157 2.54 -20.32 -4.12
N ASP A 158 3.82 -20.62 -3.95
CA ASP A 158 4.38 -21.16 -2.71
C ASP A 158 5.48 -20.27 -2.11
N THR A 159 5.90 -19.22 -2.83
CA THR A 159 6.99 -18.31 -2.44
C THR A 159 6.56 -16.86 -2.58
N THR A 160 6.94 -16.02 -1.60
CA THR A 160 6.78 -14.57 -1.71
C THR A 160 7.97 -14.00 -2.47
N PHE A 161 7.71 -13.29 -3.56
CA PHE A 161 8.74 -12.47 -4.20
C PHE A 161 8.91 -11.15 -3.47
N VAL A 162 10.16 -10.78 -3.24
CA VAL A 162 10.59 -9.51 -2.67
C VAL A 162 11.51 -8.87 -3.70
N ILE A 163 11.10 -7.74 -4.23
CA ILE A 163 11.81 -7.02 -5.29
C ILE A 163 12.03 -5.59 -4.81
N ASP A 164 13.30 -5.22 -4.68
CA ASP A 164 13.71 -3.90 -4.23
C ASP A 164 14.18 -3.09 -5.44
N PHE A 165 13.52 -1.98 -5.69
CA PHE A 165 13.81 -1.06 -6.77
C PHE A 165 14.56 0.16 -6.24
N MET A 166 15.51 0.65 -7.04
CA MET A 166 16.19 1.92 -6.82
C MET A 166 16.08 2.80 -8.07
N LEU A 167 15.61 4.04 -7.92
CA LEU A 167 15.60 5.02 -9.00
C LEU A 167 17.00 5.55 -9.29
N LEU A 168 17.35 5.65 -10.57
CA LEU A 168 18.64 6.16 -11.04
C LEU A 168 18.46 7.45 -11.84
N THR A 169 19.45 8.34 -11.73
CA THR A 169 19.55 9.53 -12.58
C THR A 169 19.73 9.15 -14.05
N ASN A 170 19.15 9.95 -14.96
CA ASN A 170 19.39 9.90 -16.40
C ASN A 170 19.38 11.32 -17.01
N GLU A 171 19.31 11.42 -18.35
CA GLU A 171 19.33 12.68 -19.09
C GLU A 171 18.09 13.56 -18.83
N GLU A 172 16.96 12.96 -18.44
CA GLU A 172 15.70 13.67 -18.21
C GLU A 172 15.38 13.87 -16.72
N PHE A 173 15.94 13.01 -15.85
CA PHE A 173 15.55 12.90 -14.46
C PHE A 173 16.71 12.84 -13.45
N GLN A 174 16.57 13.60 -12.37
CA GLN A 174 17.43 13.56 -11.19
C GLN A 174 16.74 12.89 -10.01
N THR A 175 17.51 12.26 -9.12
CA THR A 175 16.98 11.54 -7.93
C THR A 175 17.51 12.08 -6.59
N ASN A 176 18.15 13.25 -6.60
CA ASN A 176 18.72 13.91 -5.41
C ASN A 176 17.69 14.40 -4.37
N TYR A 177 16.38 14.22 -4.61
CA TYR A 177 15.36 14.37 -3.56
C TYR A 177 15.25 13.07 -2.77
N THR A 178 16.13 12.92 -1.76
CA THR A 178 16.41 11.59 -1.21
C THR A 178 15.59 11.22 0.01
N THR A 179 15.24 12.13 0.93
CA THR A 179 14.61 11.72 2.19
C THR A 179 13.49 12.60 2.69
N ILE A 180 12.47 11.97 3.27
CA ILE A 180 11.46 12.66 4.09
C ILE A 180 11.28 11.96 5.43
N LYS A 181 10.84 12.73 6.43
CA LYS A 181 10.40 12.19 7.72
C LYS A 181 9.00 11.63 7.58
N ARG A 182 8.74 10.49 8.22
CA ARG A 182 7.43 9.83 8.21
C ARG A 182 6.38 10.55 9.05
N SER A 183 6.81 11.29 10.06
CA SER A 183 6.02 12.19 10.89
C SER A 183 6.94 13.26 11.49
N SER A 184 6.38 14.38 11.95
CA SER A 184 7.13 15.39 12.72
C SER A 184 7.80 14.81 13.98
N SER A 185 7.24 13.73 14.52
CA SER A 185 7.74 13.00 15.69
C SER A 185 8.64 11.81 15.37
N ASP A 186 8.79 11.44 14.09
CA ASP A 186 9.55 10.27 13.66
C ASP A 186 11.00 10.66 13.32
N THR A 187 11.96 9.92 13.85
CA THR A 187 13.38 10.09 13.56
C THR A 187 13.84 9.26 12.38
N THR A 188 13.00 8.33 11.90
CA THR A 188 13.29 7.51 10.72
C THR A 188 13.10 8.32 9.45
N GLN A 189 14.16 8.37 8.64
CA GLN A 189 14.15 8.94 7.31
C GLN A 189 13.84 7.82 6.32
N VAL A 190 12.90 8.07 5.41
CA VAL A 190 12.59 7.15 4.31
C VAL A 190 13.34 7.63 3.08
N ASP A 191 14.13 6.76 2.44
CA ASP A 191 14.74 7.05 1.15
C ASP A 191 13.68 6.95 0.05
N LEU A 192 13.43 8.06 -0.63
CA LEU A 192 12.41 8.17 -1.67
C LEU A 192 12.83 7.59 -3.01
N ARG A 193 14.08 7.15 -3.11
CA ARG A 193 14.61 6.47 -4.29
C ARG A 193 14.45 4.96 -4.19
N GLU A 194 14.11 4.44 -3.02
CA GLU A 194 13.99 3.01 -2.76
C GLU A 194 12.52 2.59 -2.64
N PHE A 195 12.20 1.43 -3.20
CA PHE A 195 10.86 0.88 -3.11
C PHE A 195 10.85 -0.64 -3.10
N ARG A 196 10.13 -1.24 -2.16
CA ARG A 196 10.01 -2.69 -2.00
C ARG A 196 8.65 -3.20 -2.44
N LEU A 197 8.64 -4.05 -3.45
CA LEU A 197 7.46 -4.81 -3.86
C LEU A 197 7.51 -6.21 -3.24
N ARG A 198 6.44 -6.59 -2.53
CA ARG A 198 6.21 -7.95 -2.02
C ARG A 198 4.99 -8.55 -2.69
N VAL A 199 5.14 -9.72 -3.31
CA VAL A 199 4.05 -10.37 -4.05
C VAL A 199 3.96 -11.86 -3.70
N SER A 200 2.76 -12.35 -3.42
CA SER A 200 2.49 -13.75 -3.10
C SER A 200 1.10 -14.19 -3.60
N ASP A 201 0.92 -15.47 -3.90
CA ASP A 201 -0.38 -16.06 -4.23
C ASP A 201 -0.83 -17.09 -3.18
N PHE A 202 -0.55 -16.76 -1.92
CA PHE A 202 -0.96 -17.56 -0.80
C PHE A 202 -1.31 -16.72 0.41
N LEU A 203 -2.07 -17.33 1.32
CA LEU A 203 -2.50 -16.69 2.54
C LEU A 203 -1.29 -16.47 3.46
N GLU A 204 -0.76 -15.24 3.46
CA GLU A 204 0.25 -14.79 4.40
C GLU A 204 -0.30 -14.76 5.82
N VAL A 205 0.58 -14.74 6.83
CA VAL A 205 0.12 -14.62 8.21
C VAL A 205 -0.61 -13.28 8.40
N PRO A 206 -1.88 -13.26 8.86
CA PRO A 206 -2.58 -12.02 9.12
C PRO A 206 -1.83 -11.20 10.17
N LYS A 207 -1.75 -9.88 10.01
CA LYS A 207 -1.00 -9.01 10.95
C LYS A 207 -1.46 -9.17 12.41
N LEU A 208 -2.74 -9.44 12.61
CA LEU A 208 -3.34 -9.63 13.92
C LEU A 208 -3.26 -11.07 14.43
N TRP A 209 -2.60 -11.99 13.72
CA TRP A 209 -2.60 -13.40 14.09
C TRP A 209 -2.08 -13.65 15.50
N ASN A 210 -1.08 -12.91 15.96
CA ASN A 210 -0.61 -13.02 17.34
C ASN A 210 -1.71 -12.76 18.38
N THR A 211 -2.63 -11.83 18.10
CA THR A 211 -3.81 -11.58 18.94
C THR A 211 -4.87 -12.67 18.75
N LEU A 212 -5.01 -13.20 17.53
CA LEU A 212 -5.96 -14.25 17.18
C LEU A 212 -5.54 -15.65 17.65
N ARG A 213 -4.25 -15.83 18.00
CA ARG A 213 -3.64 -17.08 18.45
C ARG A 213 -4.39 -17.69 19.64
N VAL A 214 -4.99 -16.87 20.50
CA VAL A 214 -5.80 -17.37 21.63
C VAL A 214 -7.03 -18.15 21.17
N PHE A 215 -7.60 -17.83 20.01
CA PHE A 215 -8.79 -18.48 19.46
C PHE A 215 -8.43 -19.63 18.51
N PHE A 216 -7.41 -19.47 17.68
CA PHE A 216 -7.08 -20.42 16.60
C PHE A 216 -5.82 -21.26 16.85
N GLY A 217 -5.00 -20.91 17.84
CA GLY A 217 -3.72 -21.54 18.09
C GLY A 217 -2.62 -21.04 17.14
N ASP A 218 -1.56 -21.84 17.02
CA ASP A 218 -0.39 -21.47 16.19
C ASP A 218 -0.78 -21.30 14.72
N PHE A 219 -0.06 -20.43 14.03
CA PHE A 219 -0.30 -20.18 12.62
C PHE A 219 0.14 -21.37 11.77
N SER A 220 -0.72 -21.80 10.87
CA SER A 220 -0.32 -22.48 9.65
C SER A 220 -1.23 -22.05 8.50
N ARG A 221 -0.72 -22.13 7.26
CA ARG A 221 -1.51 -21.78 6.08
C ARG A 221 -2.65 -22.77 5.90
N LYS A 222 -2.38 -24.06 6.10
CA LYS A 222 -3.41 -25.12 6.15
C LYS A 222 -4.54 -24.81 7.13
N LYS A 223 -4.23 -24.27 8.31
CA LYS A 223 -5.27 -23.85 9.27
C LYS A 223 -6.12 -22.70 8.77
N LEU A 224 -5.52 -21.73 8.10
CA LEU A 224 -6.27 -20.66 7.45
C LEU A 224 -7.19 -21.17 6.34
N TYR A 225 -6.73 -22.12 5.52
CA TYR A 225 -7.59 -22.78 4.54
C TYR A 225 -8.75 -23.55 5.20
N LEU A 226 -8.52 -24.24 6.33
CA LEU A 226 -9.60 -24.86 7.09
C LEU A 226 -10.59 -23.84 7.67
N LEU A 227 -10.12 -22.70 8.15
CA LEU A 227 -11.00 -21.61 8.59
C LEU A 227 -11.90 -21.12 7.45
N ARG A 228 -11.38 -21.00 6.22
CA ARG A 228 -12.19 -20.65 5.04
C ARG A 228 -13.14 -21.78 4.64
N ASP A 229 -12.62 -22.99 4.48
CA ASP A 229 -13.32 -24.07 3.78
C ASP A 229 -14.29 -24.85 4.67
N VAL A 230 -13.98 -24.98 5.96
CA VAL A 230 -14.78 -25.73 6.93
C VAL A 230 -15.56 -24.80 7.86
N VAL A 231 -14.90 -23.77 8.36
CA VAL A 231 -15.52 -22.84 9.31
C VAL A 231 -16.32 -21.75 8.58
N HIS A 232 -16.11 -21.60 7.28
CA HIS A 232 -16.70 -20.54 6.45
C HIS A 232 -16.42 -19.14 7.02
N ALA A 233 -15.24 -18.96 7.62
CA ALA A 233 -14.78 -17.67 8.09
C ALA A 233 -14.53 -16.75 6.89
N ASP A 234 -15.05 -15.52 6.97
CA ASP A 234 -14.66 -14.48 6.02
C ASP A 234 -13.23 -14.04 6.33
N LEU A 235 -12.29 -14.56 5.55
CA LEU A 235 -10.87 -14.26 5.74
C LEU A 235 -10.58 -12.76 5.57
N ASN A 236 -11.42 -11.99 4.86
CA ASN A 236 -11.23 -10.53 4.77
C ASN A 236 -11.28 -9.88 6.15
N GLU A 237 -12.07 -10.42 7.09
CA GLU A 237 -12.10 -9.93 8.47
C GLU A 237 -10.78 -10.16 9.23
N LEU A 238 -9.92 -11.07 8.76
CA LEU A 238 -8.60 -11.31 9.38
C LEU A 238 -7.52 -10.36 8.83
N TYR A 239 -7.69 -9.89 7.58
CA TYR A 239 -6.69 -9.07 6.88
C TYR A 239 -7.01 -7.58 6.83
N VAL A 240 -8.29 -7.22 6.68
CA VAL A 240 -8.73 -5.83 6.46
C VAL A 240 -9.29 -5.21 7.73
N SER A 241 -10.06 -5.97 8.50
CA SER A 241 -10.68 -5.51 9.74
C SER A 241 -10.22 -6.41 10.91
N ARG A 242 -10.85 -6.24 12.09
CA ARG A 242 -10.69 -7.17 13.20
C ARG A 242 -12.04 -7.84 13.41
N PRO A 243 -12.14 -9.19 13.41
CA PRO A 243 -13.41 -9.85 13.63
C PRO A 243 -13.92 -9.54 15.04
N SER A 244 -15.24 -9.58 15.23
CA SER A 244 -15.81 -9.43 16.58
C SER A 244 -15.40 -10.59 17.49
N LEU A 245 -15.38 -10.36 18.81
CA LEU A 245 -15.06 -11.42 19.78
C LEU A 245 -15.98 -12.63 19.64
N ILE A 246 -17.26 -12.39 19.32
CA ILE A 246 -18.26 -13.43 19.11
C ILE A 246 -17.88 -14.30 17.89
N LEU A 247 -17.49 -13.68 16.78
CA LEU A 247 -17.07 -14.41 15.58
C LEU A 247 -15.79 -15.21 15.83
N MET A 248 -14.79 -14.61 16.48
CA MET A 248 -13.53 -15.32 16.80
C MET A 248 -13.77 -16.56 17.68
N ASN A 249 -14.61 -16.44 18.72
CA ASN A 249 -14.99 -17.57 19.57
C ASN A 249 -15.82 -18.62 18.84
N SER A 250 -16.74 -18.19 17.97
CA SER A 250 -17.54 -19.09 17.15
C SER A 250 -16.64 -19.90 16.21
N TRP A 251 -15.78 -19.22 15.45
CA TRP A 251 -14.85 -19.84 14.52
C TRP A 251 -13.87 -20.80 15.21
N GLY A 252 -13.30 -20.40 16.35
CA GLY A 252 -12.41 -21.26 17.14
C GLY A 252 -13.13 -22.50 17.66
N SER A 253 -14.38 -22.36 18.10
CA SER A 253 -15.19 -23.49 18.57
C SER A 253 -15.54 -24.47 17.45
N ILE A 254 -15.88 -23.98 16.26
CA ILE A 254 -16.16 -24.83 15.09
C ILE A 254 -14.90 -25.58 14.66
N LEU A 255 -13.75 -24.88 14.58
CA LEU A 255 -12.47 -25.53 14.26
C LEU A 255 -12.11 -26.61 15.28
N LYS A 256 -12.24 -26.30 16.58
CA LYS A 256 -11.98 -27.26 17.66
C LYS A 256 -12.85 -28.52 17.53
N ARG A 257 -14.15 -28.35 17.24
CA ARG A 257 -15.07 -29.48 17.03
C ARG A 257 -14.66 -30.30 15.81
N TYR A 258 -14.40 -29.65 14.68
CA TYR A 258 -13.96 -30.33 13.46
C TYR A 258 -12.70 -31.17 13.69
N LEU A 259 -11.68 -30.62 14.35
CA LEU A 259 -10.43 -31.34 14.63
C LEU A 259 -10.67 -32.55 15.56
N ALA A 260 -11.57 -32.42 16.54
CA ALA A 260 -11.95 -33.52 17.43
C ALA A 260 -12.71 -34.63 16.68
N ASP A 261 -13.65 -34.26 15.82
CA ASP A 261 -14.45 -35.21 15.02
C ASP A 261 -13.55 -36.00 14.05
N GLN A 262 -12.62 -35.30 13.36
CA GLN A 262 -11.64 -35.94 12.47
C GLN A 262 -10.75 -36.92 13.24
N LYS A 263 -10.25 -36.51 14.43
CA LYS A 263 -9.43 -37.37 15.29
C LYS A 263 -10.19 -38.60 15.78
N ALA A 264 -11.46 -38.45 16.17
CA ALA A 264 -12.32 -39.56 16.58
C ALA A 264 -12.59 -40.54 15.42
N ALA A 265 -12.66 -40.04 14.19
CA ALA A 265 -12.76 -40.85 12.97
C ALA A 265 -11.42 -41.50 12.55
N GLY A 266 -10.34 -41.33 13.33
CA GLY A 266 -9.01 -41.87 13.01
C GLY A 266 -8.18 -41.01 12.05
N ASN A 267 -8.66 -39.82 11.69
CA ASN A 267 -7.96 -38.87 10.82
C ASN A 267 -7.38 -37.71 11.63
N THR A 268 -6.16 -37.84 12.12
CA THR A 268 -5.49 -36.73 12.81
C THR A 268 -5.03 -35.68 11.80
N ILE A 269 -5.52 -34.45 11.93
CA ILE A 269 -5.09 -33.33 11.09
C ILE A 269 -3.81 -32.72 11.68
N TYR A 270 -2.76 -32.68 10.88
CA TYR A 270 -1.48 -32.05 11.24
C TYR A 270 -1.37 -30.64 10.64
N GLU A 271 -0.52 -29.81 11.26
CA GLU A 271 -0.06 -28.52 10.73
C GLU A 271 0.71 -28.70 9.41
N GLU A 272 1.24 -27.62 8.84
CA GLU A 272 1.94 -27.63 7.55
C GLU A 272 3.17 -28.57 7.54
N ASP A 273 3.80 -28.78 8.70
CA ASP A 273 4.98 -29.64 8.86
C ASP A 273 4.67 -31.15 8.74
N GLY A 274 3.39 -31.53 8.74
CA GLY A 274 2.95 -32.93 8.69
C GLY A 274 3.23 -33.75 9.95
N VAL A 275 3.75 -33.14 11.03
CA VAL A 275 4.17 -33.84 12.27
C VAL A 275 3.47 -33.26 13.49
N THR A 276 3.31 -31.95 13.57
CA THR A 276 2.65 -31.28 14.69
C THR A 276 1.14 -31.42 14.56
N GLU A 277 0.49 -32.05 15.55
CA GLU A 277 -0.98 -32.14 15.57
C GLU A 277 -1.59 -30.73 15.59
N MET A 278 -2.50 -30.46 14.67
CA MET A 278 -3.18 -29.16 14.59
C MET A 278 -4.09 -28.98 15.79
N LYS A 279 -3.95 -27.83 16.46
CA LYS A 279 -4.78 -27.46 17.62
C LYS A 279 -5.46 -26.12 17.39
N SER A 280 -6.72 -26.04 17.82
CA SER A 280 -7.41 -24.77 18.03
C SER A 280 -6.82 -24.04 19.24
N GLY A 281 -7.12 -22.76 19.37
CA GLY A 281 -6.71 -21.96 20.52
C GLY A 281 -7.40 -22.39 21.81
N GLN A 282 -6.84 -21.91 22.92
CA GLN A 282 -7.42 -22.05 24.26
C GLN A 282 -8.58 -21.03 24.35
N ASN A 283 -9.76 -21.39 23.83
CA ASN A 283 -10.95 -20.53 23.87
C ASN A 283 -11.15 -19.85 25.24
N VAL A 284 -11.71 -18.63 25.23
CA VAL A 284 -12.28 -17.95 26.41
C VAL A 284 -13.78 -18.23 26.45
#